data_AF-A0AA35V7Y2-F1
#
_entry.id   AF-A0AA35V7Y2-F1
#
_cell.length_a   1.000
_cell.length_b   1.000
_cell.length_c   1.000
_cell.angle_alpha   90.00
_cell.angle_beta   90.00
_cell.angle_gamma   90.00
#
_symmetry.space_group_name_H-M   'P 1'
#
loop_
_entity.id
_entity.type
_entity.pdbx_description
1 polymer ?
#
loop_
_entity_poly.entity_id
_entity_poly.type
_entity_poly.pdbx_seq_one_letter_code
_entity_poly.pdbx_strand_id
1 'polypeptide(L)'
;MHVEESLNVNSDLVKARKAARRMWTDVEVYSRWLQTDLQKKAREGRTSKDILQWLGDEAIKIVIEFMRRKNGILDHSLRKFIAANSMYRISQTILLHCNTQENWPNDEGIFEFISSMIADMLSACFTNLPRVIAMKCHDDAIEKREESIRTTTRVLGKSKKILKILKKRQVPNLDFESMAYVDKWHALPKSHIHNCCSPSKRIQLPASLSSNQSLVVTIM
;
A
#
# COMPACT_ATOMS: atom_id res chain seq x y z
N MET A 1 9.72 -2.07 -13.94
CA MET A 1 9.41 -0.93 -13.04
C MET A 1 10.72 -0.22 -12.65
N HIS A 2 11.13 0.86 -13.34
CA HIS A 2 12.41 1.58 -13.10
C HIS A 2 12.21 3.04 -12.65
N VAL A 3 10.97 3.43 -12.36
CA VAL A 3 10.58 4.79 -12.00
C VAL A 3 11.12 5.22 -10.64
N GLU A 4 11.19 4.27 -9.71
CA GLU A 4 11.61 4.52 -8.33
C GLU A 4 13.12 4.45 -8.12
N GLU A 5 13.87 3.86 -9.06
CA GLU A 5 15.33 3.72 -8.96
C GLU A 5 16.05 5.08 -9.08
N SER A 6 15.47 6.02 -9.82
CA SER A 6 16.04 7.37 -10.04
C SER A 6 15.64 8.40 -9.00
N LEU A 7 14.61 8.13 -8.21
CA LEU A 7 14.04 9.11 -7.28
C LEU A 7 14.71 9.09 -5.91
N ASN A 8 15.41 8.01 -5.56
CA ASN A 8 15.83 7.86 -4.18
C ASN A 8 17.11 7.03 -4.00
N VAL A 9 18.12 7.71 -3.43
CA VAL A 9 19.47 7.21 -3.11
C VAL A 9 19.53 6.50 -1.75
N ASN A 10 18.45 6.52 -0.96
CA ASN A 10 18.43 5.86 0.35
C ASN A 10 18.53 4.32 0.20
N SER A 11 19.58 3.76 0.79
CA SER A 11 19.92 2.33 0.71
C SER A 11 18.82 1.40 1.24
N ASP A 12 18.03 1.82 2.23
CA ASP A 12 16.98 0.99 2.83
C ASP A 12 15.77 0.85 1.91
N LEU A 13 15.42 1.92 1.20
CA LEU A 13 14.37 1.88 0.17
C LEU A 13 14.79 1.01 -1.03
N VAL A 14 16.08 0.98 -1.38
CA VAL A 14 16.59 0.04 -2.38
C VAL A 14 16.41 -1.41 -1.93
N LYS A 15 16.70 -1.72 -0.66
CA LYS A 15 16.50 -3.05 -0.07
C LYS A 15 15.02 -3.43 -0.03
N ALA A 16 14.15 -2.50 0.39
CA ALA A 16 12.70 -2.71 0.39
C ALA A 16 12.15 -3.01 -1.01
N ARG A 17 12.60 -2.29 -2.05
CA ARG A 17 12.24 -2.58 -3.44
C ARG A 17 12.72 -3.96 -3.90
N LYS A 18 13.95 -4.35 -3.55
CA LYS A 18 14.46 -5.69 -3.86
C LYS A 18 13.65 -6.78 -3.16
N ALA A 19 13.25 -6.55 -1.91
CA ALA A 19 12.36 -7.45 -1.16
C ALA A 19 11.00 -7.56 -1.84
N ALA A 20 10.38 -6.43 -2.19
CA ALA A 20 9.08 -6.36 -2.85
C ALA A 20 9.08 -7.05 -4.22
N ARG A 21 10.10 -6.83 -5.05
CA ARG A 21 10.22 -7.51 -6.36
C ARG A 21 10.29 -9.03 -6.21
N ARG A 22 11.13 -9.53 -5.30
CA ARG A 22 11.28 -10.98 -5.07
C ARG A 22 9.99 -11.59 -4.54
N MET A 23 9.39 -10.94 -3.54
CA MET A 23 8.09 -11.30 -2.99
C MET A 23 7.00 -11.37 -4.06
N TRP A 24 6.94 -10.35 -4.93
CA TRP A 24 5.93 -10.28 -5.98
C TRP A 24 6.10 -11.43 -6.99
N THR A 25 7.33 -11.75 -7.39
CA THR A 25 7.60 -12.92 -8.22
C THR A 25 7.14 -14.22 -7.54
N ASP A 26 7.38 -14.37 -6.23
CA ASP A 26 6.96 -15.56 -5.49
C ASP A 26 5.43 -15.71 -5.45
N VAL A 27 4.71 -14.61 -5.28
CA VAL A 27 3.23 -14.61 -5.26
C VAL A 27 2.64 -14.79 -6.66
N GLU A 28 3.07 -14.00 -7.63
CA GLU A 28 2.49 -13.98 -8.99
C GLU A 28 2.81 -15.25 -9.77
N VAL A 29 4.06 -15.73 -9.72
CA VAL A 29 4.51 -16.86 -10.55
C VAL A 29 4.31 -18.18 -9.80
N TYR A 30 4.67 -18.23 -8.52
CA TYR A 30 4.68 -19.49 -7.78
C TYR A 30 3.48 -19.64 -6.85
N SER A 31 2.60 -18.63 -6.74
CA SER A 31 1.51 -18.62 -5.75
C SER A 31 2.01 -18.93 -4.32
N ARG A 32 3.21 -18.42 -3.98
CA ARG A 32 3.84 -18.63 -2.69
C ARG A 32 4.07 -17.32 -1.95
N TRP A 33 3.93 -17.38 -0.63
CA TRP A 33 4.37 -16.32 0.27
C TRP A 33 5.31 -16.89 1.32
N LEU A 34 6.57 -16.40 1.33
CA LEU A 34 7.63 -16.87 2.23
C LEU A 34 7.74 -18.40 2.33
N GLN A 35 7.77 -19.06 1.16
CA GLN A 35 7.79 -20.52 0.97
C GLN A 35 6.48 -21.25 1.23
N THR A 36 5.43 -20.57 1.70
CA THR A 36 4.11 -21.18 1.88
C THR A 36 3.29 -21.12 0.60
N ASP A 37 2.72 -22.25 0.20
CA ASP A 37 1.80 -22.35 -0.92
C ASP A 37 0.42 -21.77 -0.55
N LEU A 38 0.05 -20.66 -1.19
CA LEU A 38 -1.22 -19.97 -0.97
C LEU A 38 -2.40 -20.75 -1.60
N GLN A 39 -2.18 -21.44 -2.71
CA GLN A 39 -3.22 -22.25 -3.36
C GLN A 39 -3.60 -23.44 -2.49
N LYS A 40 -2.60 -24.09 -1.87
CA LYS A 40 -2.84 -25.13 -0.88
C LYS A 40 -3.71 -24.62 0.26
N LYS A 41 -3.44 -23.42 0.77
CA LYS A 41 -4.22 -22.80 1.85
C LYS A 41 -5.66 -22.49 1.44
N ALA A 42 -5.88 -22.00 0.23
CA ALA A 42 -7.22 -21.78 -0.30
C ALA A 42 -8.00 -23.10 -0.48
N ARG A 43 -7.34 -24.17 -0.91
CA ARG A 43 -7.94 -25.50 -1.12
C ARG A 43 -8.30 -26.24 0.17
N GLU A 44 -7.77 -25.83 1.33
CA GLU A 44 -8.12 -26.38 2.64
C GLU A 44 -9.54 -25.97 3.11
N GLY A 45 -10.38 -25.39 2.24
CA GLY A 45 -11.73 -24.94 2.57
C GLY A 45 -11.76 -23.68 3.44
N ARG A 46 -10.65 -22.94 3.49
CA ARG A 46 -10.51 -21.72 4.30
C ARG A 46 -11.24 -20.56 3.62
N THR A 47 -11.98 -19.78 4.41
CA THR A 47 -12.58 -18.54 3.92
C THR A 47 -11.52 -17.46 3.71
N SER A 48 -11.83 -16.41 2.96
CA SER A 48 -10.95 -15.23 2.82
C SER A 48 -10.57 -14.62 4.18
N LYS A 49 -11.48 -14.68 5.16
CA LYS A 49 -11.21 -14.26 6.54
C LYS A 49 -10.10 -15.11 7.18
N ASP A 50 -10.22 -16.43 7.08
CA ASP A 50 -9.26 -17.37 7.67
C ASP A 50 -7.88 -17.24 7.04
N ILE A 51 -7.83 -16.99 5.72
CA ILE A 51 -6.58 -16.77 4.99
C ILE A 51 -5.92 -15.45 5.43
N LEU A 52 -6.69 -14.37 5.52
CA LEU A 52 -6.18 -13.07 5.99
C LEU A 52 -5.67 -13.13 7.44
N GLN A 53 -6.41 -13.80 8.32
CA GLN A 53 -5.99 -14.01 9.71
C GLN A 53 -4.69 -14.80 9.75
N TRP A 54 -4.62 -15.92 9.02
CA TRP A 54 -3.43 -16.74 8.95
C TRP A 54 -2.20 -15.97 8.40
N LEU A 55 -2.37 -15.16 7.35
CA LEU A 55 -1.30 -14.31 6.81
C LEU A 55 -0.79 -13.32 7.86
N GLY A 56 -1.69 -12.69 8.60
CA GLY A 56 -1.33 -11.78 9.70
C GLY A 56 -0.57 -12.48 10.82
N ASP A 57 -1.06 -13.64 11.25
CA ASP A 57 -0.49 -14.42 12.35
C ASP A 57 0.89 -15.00 12.01
N GLU A 58 1.10 -15.47 10.78
CA GLU A 58 2.43 -15.93 10.34
C GLU A 58 3.40 -14.77 10.15
N ALA A 59 2.90 -13.64 9.64
CA ALA A 59 3.72 -12.46 9.46
C ALA A 59 4.24 -11.89 10.78
N ILE A 60 3.40 -11.82 11.82
CA ILE A 60 3.82 -11.27 13.12
C ILE A 60 4.86 -12.16 13.81
N LYS A 61 4.79 -13.50 13.65
CA LYS A 61 5.82 -14.42 14.16
C LYS A 61 7.19 -14.09 13.61
N ILE A 62 7.28 -13.84 12.30
CA ILE A 62 8.53 -13.51 11.61
C ILE A 62 9.06 -12.14 12.06
N VAL A 63 8.17 -11.16 12.25
CA VAL A 63 8.51 -9.83 12.77
C VAL A 63 9.10 -9.94 14.18
N ILE A 64 8.42 -10.64 15.09
CA ILE A 64 8.89 -10.85 16.47
C ILE A 64 10.23 -11.59 16.48
N GLU A 65 10.37 -12.65 15.67
CA GLU A 65 11.61 -13.41 15.57
C GLU A 65 12.77 -12.52 15.13
N PHE A 66 12.56 -11.65 14.13
CA PHE A 66 13.56 -10.71 13.67
C PHE A 66 13.96 -9.72 14.76
N MET A 67 12.99 -9.12 15.46
CA MET A 67 13.25 -8.15 16.53
C MET A 67 14.00 -8.75 17.73
N ARG A 68 13.85 -10.06 17.99
CA ARG A 68 14.54 -10.76 19.07
C ARG A 68 16.03 -11.02 18.78
N ARG A 69 16.47 -10.94 17.52
CA ARG A 69 17.85 -11.26 17.13
C ARG A 69 18.81 -10.18 17.65
N LYS A 70 19.77 -10.58 18.47
CA LYS A 70 20.86 -9.72 18.98
C LYS A 70 22.07 -9.64 18.04
N ASN A 71 22.16 -10.53 17.03
CA ASN A 71 23.30 -10.64 16.12
C ASN A 71 23.07 -9.87 14.81
N GLY A 72 24.17 -9.49 14.15
CA GLY A 72 24.18 -8.65 12.95
C GLY A 72 23.14 -9.01 11.88
N ILE A 73 22.56 -7.98 11.26
CA ILE A 73 21.46 -8.10 10.31
C ILE A 73 21.96 -8.66 8.97
N LEU A 74 21.64 -9.93 8.69
CA LEU A 74 21.83 -10.50 7.35
C LEU A 74 20.82 -9.91 6.37
N ASP A 75 21.26 -9.56 5.16
CA ASP A 75 20.40 -8.94 4.14
C ASP A 75 19.16 -9.79 3.78
N HIS A 76 19.28 -11.12 3.71
CA HIS A 76 18.12 -12.00 3.49
C HIS A 76 17.11 -11.92 4.65
N SER A 77 17.59 -11.84 5.89
CA SER A 77 16.76 -11.69 7.09
C SER A 77 15.99 -10.37 7.06
N LEU A 78 16.64 -9.29 6.63
CA LEU A 78 16.01 -7.97 6.51
C LEU A 78 14.92 -7.96 5.44
N ARG A 79 15.17 -8.55 4.26
CA ARG A 79 14.16 -8.64 3.20
C ARG A 79 12.93 -9.44 3.65
N LYS A 80 13.14 -10.56 4.37
CA LYS A 80 12.06 -11.36 4.95
C LYS A 80 11.27 -10.58 6.02
N PHE A 81 11.97 -9.80 6.84
CA PHE A 81 11.34 -8.91 7.81
C PHE A 81 10.46 -7.84 7.17
N ILE A 82 10.97 -7.12 6.15
CA ILE A 82 10.21 -6.08 5.43
C ILE A 82 8.93 -6.69 4.85
N ALA A 83 9.06 -7.82 4.17
CA ALA A 83 7.95 -8.59 3.62
C ALA A 83 6.89 -8.97 4.66
N ALA A 84 7.33 -9.53 5.78
CA ALA A 84 6.45 -9.95 6.87
C ALA A 84 5.77 -8.75 7.52
N ASN A 85 6.52 -7.70 7.86
CA ASN A 85 5.95 -6.49 8.45
C ASN A 85 4.87 -5.85 7.56
N SER A 86 5.11 -5.78 6.25
CA SER A 86 4.10 -5.32 5.29
C SER A 86 2.86 -6.22 5.27
N MET A 87 3.03 -7.55 5.21
CA MET A 87 1.91 -8.49 5.20
C MET A 87 1.08 -8.41 6.49
N TYR A 88 1.74 -8.31 7.64
CA TYR A 88 1.08 -8.12 8.93
C TYR A 88 0.21 -6.85 8.92
N ARG A 89 0.80 -5.70 8.55
CA ARG A 89 0.06 -4.42 8.52
C ARG A 89 -1.13 -4.46 7.57
N ILE A 90 -0.94 -4.97 6.35
CA ILE A 90 -2.02 -5.07 5.36
C ILE A 90 -3.13 -5.99 5.86
N SER A 91 -2.78 -7.16 6.40
CA SER A 91 -3.75 -8.12 6.94
C SER A 91 -4.58 -7.49 8.06
N GLN A 92 -3.93 -6.80 9.00
CA GLN A 92 -4.60 -6.09 10.10
C GLN A 92 -5.50 -4.97 9.59
N THR A 93 -5.06 -4.18 8.61
CA THR A 93 -5.88 -3.11 8.01
C THR A 93 -7.13 -3.67 7.33
N ILE A 94 -7.00 -4.76 6.56
CA ILE A 94 -8.14 -5.40 5.90
C ILE A 94 -9.09 -6.02 6.93
N LEU A 95 -8.56 -6.79 7.89
CA LEU A 95 -9.36 -7.41 8.95
C LEU A 95 -10.13 -6.37 9.76
N LEU A 96 -9.49 -5.27 10.16
CA LEU A 96 -10.14 -4.17 10.86
C LEU A 96 -11.28 -3.58 10.03
N HIS A 97 -11.05 -3.31 8.75
CA HIS A 97 -12.09 -2.78 7.87
C HIS A 97 -13.27 -3.74 7.74
N CYS A 98 -13.02 -5.02 7.47
CA CYS A 98 -14.07 -6.02 7.30
C CYS A 98 -14.85 -6.26 8.60
N ASN A 99 -14.19 -6.23 9.77
CA ASN A 99 -14.85 -6.41 11.07
C ASN A 99 -15.68 -5.19 11.50
N THR A 100 -15.45 -4.00 10.93
CA THR A 100 -16.29 -2.81 11.19
C THR A 100 -17.59 -2.79 10.41
N GLN A 101 -17.77 -3.70 9.45
CA GLN A 101 -19.02 -3.84 8.70
C GLN A 101 -20.03 -4.69 9.49
N GLU A 102 -21.32 -4.47 9.23
CA GLU A 102 -22.40 -5.24 9.88
C GLU A 102 -22.27 -6.75 9.62
N ASN A 103 -21.83 -7.12 8.41
CA ASN A 103 -21.54 -8.49 8.01
C ASN A 103 -20.16 -8.57 7.37
N TRP A 104 -19.52 -9.74 7.48
CA TRP A 104 -18.25 -9.99 6.80
C TRP A 104 -18.44 -9.88 5.27
N PRO A 105 -17.62 -9.08 4.55
CA PRO A 105 -17.79 -8.92 3.11
C PRO A 105 -17.53 -10.23 2.36
N ASN A 106 -18.25 -10.43 1.26
CA ASN A 106 -17.91 -11.50 0.32
C ASN A 106 -16.56 -11.21 -0.39
N ASP A 107 -16.03 -12.21 -1.10
CA ASP A 107 -14.72 -12.11 -1.75
C ASP A 107 -14.62 -10.94 -2.74
N GLU A 108 -15.71 -10.63 -3.46
CA GLU A 108 -15.79 -9.48 -4.36
C GLU A 108 -15.67 -8.15 -3.59
N GLY A 109 -16.36 -8.02 -2.46
CA GLY A 109 -16.29 -6.84 -1.61
C GLY A 109 -14.90 -6.63 -1.01
N ILE A 110 -14.23 -7.72 -0.63
CA ILE A 110 -12.83 -7.67 -0.17
C ILE A 110 -11.91 -7.23 -1.32
N PHE A 111 -12.09 -7.81 -2.51
CA PHE A 111 -11.31 -7.48 -3.69
C PHE A 111 -11.47 -6.01 -4.10
N GLU A 112 -12.69 -5.48 -4.09
CA GLU A 112 -12.96 -4.07 -4.38
C GLU A 112 -12.35 -3.14 -3.34
N PHE A 113 -12.43 -3.48 -2.05
CA PHE A 113 -11.77 -2.71 -0.99
C PHE A 113 -10.25 -2.64 -1.21
N ILE A 114 -9.60 -3.78 -1.44
CA ILE A 114 -8.15 -3.84 -1.71
C ILE A 114 -7.82 -3.05 -2.98
N SER A 115 -8.60 -3.21 -4.04
CA SER A 115 -8.41 -2.51 -5.31
C SER A 115 -8.53 -1.00 -5.14
N SER A 116 -9.50 -0.53 -4.34
CA SER A 116 -9.63 0.89 -4.03
C SER A 116 -8.44 1.39 -3.22
N MET A 117 -8.02 0.66 -2.19
CA MET A 117 -6.87 1.04 -1.35
C MET A 117 -5.59 1.17 -2.18
N ILE A 118 -5.36 0.25 -3.14
CA ILE A 118 -4.23 0.33 -4.09
C ILE A 118 -4.37 1.56 -5.00
N ALA A 119 -5.56 1.80 -5.54
CA ALA A 119 -5.80 2.93 -6.43
C ALA A 119 -5.65 4.28 -5.71
N ASP A 120 -6.03 4.38 -4.45
CA ASP A 120 -5.87 5.58 -3.63
C ASP A 120 -4.38 5.85 -3.36
N MET A 121 -3.61 4.82 -3.00
CA MET A 121 -2.15 4.92 -2.87
C MET A 121 -1.48 5.34 -4.18
N LEU A 122 -1.87 4.75 -5.31
CA LEU A 122 -1.34 5.14 -6.62
C LEU A 122 -1.71 6.59 -6.94
N SER A 123 -2.94 7.01 -6.67
CA SER A 123 -3.40 8.39 -6.91
C SER A 123 -2.56 9.40 -6.13
N ALA A 124 -2.34 9.16 -4.82
CA ALA A 124 -1.49 10.00 -3.99
C ALA A 124 -0.04 10.05 -4.50
N CYS A 125 0.52 8.92 -4.93
CA CYS A 125 1.86 8.88 -5.54
C CYS A 125 1.92 9.68 -6.85
N PHE A 126 0.86 9.66 -7.67
CA PHE A 126 0.82 10.37 -8.94
C PHE A 126 0.52 11.86 -8.80
N THR A 127 -0.21 12.31 -7.78
CA THR A 127 -0.38 13.75 -7.48
C THR A 127 0.93 14.41 -7.08
N ASN A 128 1.87 13.64 -6.52
CA ASN A 128 3.20 14.13 -6.17
C ASN A 128 4.13 14.27 -7.38
N LEU A 129 3.79 13.61 -8.48
CA LEU A 129 4.68 13.47 -9.63
C LEU A 129 5.04 14.84 -10.27
N PRO A 130 4.11 15.78 -10.52
CA PRO A 130 4.44 17.10 -11.05
C PRO A 130 5.46 17.86 -10.19
N ARG A 131 5.31 17.81 -8.86
CA ARG A 131 6.23 18.46 -7.91
C ARG A 131 7.62 17.84 -7.96
N VAL A 132 7.69 16.51 -7.95
CA VAL A 132 8.97 15.78 -8.06
C VAL A 132 9.67 16.07 -9.38
N ILE A 133 8.91 16.12 -10.48
CA ILE A 133 9.44 16.48 -11.80
C ILE A 133 9.99 17.90 -11.80
N ALA A 134 9.26 18.88 -11.27
CA ALA A 134 9.71 20.26 -11.20
C ALA A 134 11.04 20.37 -10.43
N MET A 135 11.13 19.78 -9.22
CA MET A 135 12.37 19.77 -8.43
C MET A 135 13.54 19.15 -9.19
N LYS A 136 13.28 18.09 -9.95
CA LYS A 136 14.27 17.34 -10.74
C LYS A 136 14.70 18.05 -12.04
N CYS A 137 13.90 18.97 -12.55
CA CYS A 137 14.21 19.77 -13.74
C CYS A 137 14.99 21.05 -13.44
N HIS A 138 15.04 21.46 -12.16
CA HIS A 138 15.79 22.59 -11.64
C HIS A 138 17.17 22.20 -11.06
N ASP A 139 17.72 21.04 -11.43
CA ASP A 139 19.09 20.64 -11.04
C ASP A 139 20.12 21.50 -11.79
N ASP A 140 21.09 22.06 -11.07
CA ASP A 140 22.04 23.06 -11.59
C ASP A 140 23.06 22.45 -12.56
N ALA A 141 23.35 21.15 -12.44
CA ALA A 141 24.28 20.47 -13.33
C ALA A 141 23.57 19.98 -14.60
N ILE A 142 24.01 20.46 -15.77
CA ILE A 142 23.41 20.16 -17.08
C ILE A 142 23.31 18.64 -17.35
N GLU A 143 24.36 17.87 -17.05
CA GLU A 143 24.38 16.42 -17.23
C GLU A 143 23.34 15.70 -16.36
N LYS A 144 23.24 16.11 -15.08
CA LYS A 144 22.24 15.57 -14.14
C LYS A 144 20.82 15.95 -14.59
N ARG A 145 20.64 17.16 -15.12
CA ARG A 145 19.38 17.64 -15.66
C ARG A 145 18.94 16.83 -16.88
N GLU A 146 19.85 16.51 -17.82
CA GLU A 146 19.53 15.67 -18.99
C GLU A 146 19.10 14.25 -18.58
N GLU A 147 19.87 13.60 -17.70
CA GLU A 147 19.55 12.26 -17.21
C GLU A 147 18.21 12.22 -16.46
N SER A 148 17.96 13.26 -15.66
CA SER A 148 16.73 13.48 -14.92
C SER A 148 15.51 13.63 -15.84
N ILE A 149 15.62 14.45 -16.90
CA ILE A 149 14.58 14.64 -17.91
C ILE A 149 14.30 13.33 -18.66
N ARG A 150 15.34 12.61 -19.09
CA ARG A 150 15.20 11.32 -19.78
C ARG A 150 14.48 10.31 -18.90
N THR A 151 14.83 10.24 -17.62
CA THR A 151 14.19 9.31 -16.70
C THR A 151 12.74 9.67 -16.42
N THR A 152 12.45 10.95 -16.17
CA THR A 152 11.09 11.47 -15.99
C THR A 152 10.19 11.17 -17.19
N THR A 153 10.69 11.38 -18.41
CA THR A 153 9.94 11.12 -19.65
C THR A 153 9.56 9.64 -19.77
N ARG A 154 10.52 8.74 -19.50
CA ARG A 154 10.31 7.29 -19.47
C ARG A 154 9.32 6.87 -18.39
N VAL A 155 9.36 7.50 -17.22
CA VAL A 155 8.42 7.28 -16.13
C VAL A 155 6.99 7.63 -16.55
N LEU A 156 6.81 8.84 -17.07
CA LEU A 156 5.51 9.34 -17.52
C LEU A 156 4.92 8.49 -18.65
N GLY A 157 5.77 8.02 -19.57
CA GLY A 157 5.37 7.10 -20.63
C GLY A 157 4.82 5.78 -20.08
N LYS A 158 5.49 5.19 -19.08
CA LYS A 158 5.07 3.92 -18.45
C LYS A 158 3.82 4.07 -17.60
N SER A 159 3.62 5.21 -16.94
CA SER A 159 2.45 5.45 -16.10
C SER A 159 1.21 5.96 -16.86
N LYS A 160 1.33 6.30 -18.15
CA LYS A 160 0.25 6.91 -18.96
C LYS A 160 -1.08 6.14 -18.91
N LYS A 161 -1.05 4.81 -18.99
CA LYS A 161 -2.28 3.98 -18.94
C LYS A 161 -2.91 4.03 -17.54
N ILE A 162 -2.10 3.92 -16.49
CA ILE A 162 -2.55 3.97 -15.10
C ILE A 162 -3.16 5.35 -14.81
N LEU A 163 -2.49 6.42 -15.21
CA LEU A 163 -2.99 7.79 -15.03
C LEU A 163 -4.34 8.01 -15.74
N LYS A 164 -4.57 7.41 -16.91
CA LYS A 164 -5.88 7.47 -17.59
C LYS A 164 -6.99 6.76 -16.81
N ILE A 165 -6.67 5.66 -16.14
CA ILE A 165 -7.63 4.93 -15.31
C ILE A 165 -7.92 5.76 -14.04
N LEU A 166 -6.88 6.26 -13.37
CA LEU A 166 -7.01 7.04 -12.14
C LEU A 166 -7.70 8.40 -12.36
N LYS A 167 -7.50 9.07 -13.49
CA LYS A 167 -8.19 10.33 -13.83
C LYS A 167 -9.73 10.21 -13.88
N LYS A 168 -10.25 8.99 -14.05
CA LYS A 168 -11.70 8.74 -14.00
C LYS A 168 -12.23 8.65 -12.57
N ARG A 169 -11.35 8.48 -11.56
CA ARG A 169 -11.70 8.48 -10.15
C ARG A 169 -11.74 9.92 -9.63
N GLN A 170 -12.67 10.21 -8.72
CA GLN A 170 -12.64 11.46 -7.98
C GLN A 170 -11.46 11.44 -7.01
N VAL A 171 -10.66 12.49 -7.03
CA VAL A 171 -9.58 12.73 -6.08
C VAL A 171 -10.16 13.57 -4.94
N PRO A 172 -9.82 13.30 -3.67
CA PRO A 172 -10.30 14.12 -2.57
C PRO A 172 -9.91 15.60 -2.77
N ASN A 173 -10.82 16.49 -2.40
CA ASN A 173 -10.65 17.94 -2.58
C ASN A 173 -9.65 18.48 -1.54
N LEU A 174 -8.37 18.45 -1.87
CA LEU A 174 -7.28 19.04 -1.10
C LEU A 174 -6.56 20.10 -1.91
N ASP A 175 -5.94 21.06 -1.22
CA ASP A 175 -5.00 21.96 -1.84
C ASP A 175 -3.77 21.19 -2.39
N PHE A 176 -3.09 21.79 -3.36
CA PHE A 176 -2.00 21.16 -4.09
C PHE A 176 -0.79 20.80 -3.21
N GLU A 177 -0.53 21.55 -2.14
CA GLU A 177 0.52 21.21 -1.18
C GLU A 177 0.12 20.04 -0.29
N SER A 178 -1.15 19.96 0.11
CA SER A 178 -1.63 18.88 0.97
C SER A 178 -1.80 17.56 0.21
N MET A 179 -2.18 17.61 -1.08
CA MET A 179 -2.17 16.46 -1.97
C MET A 179 -0.78 15.84 -2.13
N ALA A 180 0.28 16.59 -1.81
CA ALA A 180 1.67 16.16 -1.98
C ALA A 180 2.15 15.12 -0.93
N TYR A 181 1.36 14.83 0.12
CA TYR A 181 1.78 14.01 1.26
C TYR A 181 0.75 12.91 1.57
N VAL A 182 1.17 11.64 1.46
CA VAL A 182 0.32 10.46 1.66
C VAL A 182 -0.32 10.43 3.06
N ASP A 183 0.39 10.88 4.10
CA ASP A 183 -0.16 10.93 5.46
C ASP A 183 -1.34 11.89 5.58
N LYS A 184 -1.33 13.00 4.81
CA LYS A 184 -2.46 13.93 4.74
C LYS A 184 -3.67 13.33 4.02
N TRP A 185 -3.45 12.43 3.07
CA TRP A 185 -4.53 11.66 2.46
C TRP A 185 -5.17 10.68 3.45
N HIS A 186 -4.37 10.01 4.26
CA HIS A 186 -4.85 9.07 5.26
C HIS A 186 -5.64 9.73 6.41
N ALA A 187 -5.39 11.02 6.68
CA ALA A 187 -6.07 11.78 7.72
C ALA A 187 -7.50 12.26 7.32
N LEU A 188 -7.92 12.05 6.07
CA LEU A 188 -9.20 12.56 5.58
C LEU A 188 -10.40 11.76 6.11
N PRO A 189 -11.51 12.43 6.47
CA PRO A 189 -12.76 11.75 6.74
C PRO A 189 -13.22 10.95 5.51
N LYS A 190 -13.60 9.68 5.70
CA LYS A 190 -14.08 8.79 4.62
C LYS A 190 -15.25 9.39 3.82
N SER A 191 -16.01 10.34 4.38
CA SER A 191 -17.08 11.09 3.72
C SER A 191 -16.60 12.04 2.61
N HIS A 192 -15.32 12.40 2.57
CA HIS A 192 -14.72 13.21 1.49
C HIS A 192 -14.04 12.38 0.39
N ILE A 193 -14.06 11.05 0.51
CA ILE A 193 -13.52 10.11 -0.48
C ILE A 193 -14.67 9.39 -1.26
N HIS A 194 -15.93 9.62 -0.89
CA HIS A 194 -17.06 8.85 -1.44
C HIS A 194 -17.61 9.38 -2.78
N ASN A 195 -17.25 8.72 -3.88
CA ASN A 195 -18.16 7.81 -4.59
C ASN A 195 -17.50 7.20 -5.84
N CYS A 196 -17.10 5.93 -5.76
CA CYS A 196 -17.07 5.07 -6.94
C CYS A 196 -17.88 3.81 -6.60
N CYS A 197 -19.01 3.67 -7.28
CA CYS A 197 -19.86 2.47 -7.35
C CYS A 197 -20.72 2.14 -6.11
N SER A 198 -21.90 2.77 -6.02
CA SER A 198 -23.10 2.13 -5.44
C SER A 198 -24.37 2.74 -6.06
N PRO A 199 -25.34 1.95 -6.56
CA PRO A 199 -26.67 2.45 -6.84
C PRO A 199 -27.58 2.29 -5.60
N SER A 200 -27.99 3.42 -5.00
CA SER A 200 -29.20 3.59 -4.15
C SER A 200 -29.20 2.87 -2.77
N LYS A 201 -29.77 3.34 -1.66
CA LYS A 201 -30.68 4.43 -1.29
C LYS A 201 -30.24 4.98 0.08
N ARG A 202 -30.41 6.28 0.29
CA ARG A 202 -30.12 7.00 1.54
C ARG A 202 -31.28 6.78 2.53
N ILE A 203 -31.01 6.26 3.72
CA ILE A 203 -31.90 6.40 4.88
C ILE A 203 -31.07 7.03 6.01
N GLN A 204 -31.54 8.18 6.51
CA GLN A 204 -30.97 8.90 7.65
C GLN A 204 -31.63 8.43 8.96
N LEU A 205 -30.87 8.38 10.06
CA LEU A 205 -31.14 8.94 11.42
C LEU A 205 -30.23 8.23 12.48
N PRO A 206 -30.17 8.69 13.76
CA PRO A 206 -29.59 9.92 14.28
C PRO A 206 -28.39 9.63 15.23
N ALA A 207 -27.72 10.69 15.68
CA ALA A 207 -26.51 10.63 16.52
C ALA A 207 -26.77 10.30 18.00
N SER A 208 -25.91 9.45 18.59
CA SER A 208 -25.32 9.68 19.93
C SER A 208 -24.33 8.56 20.36
N LEU A 209 -23.11 8.99 20.71
CA LEU A 209 -22.23 8.62 21.86
C LEU A 209 -22.20 7.13 22.29
N SER A 210 -21.05 6.46 22.43
CA SER A 210 -19.96 6.79 23.35
C SER A 210 -18.85 5.73 23.27
N SER A 211 -17.58 6.20 23.37
CA SER A 211 -16.37 5.58 23.95
C SER A 211 -16.12 4.07 23.80
N ASN A 212 -14.97 3.69 23.22
CA ASN A 212 -13.91 3.08 24.03
C ASN A 212 -12.51 3.08 23.39
N GLN A 213 -11.55 3.17 24.29
CA GLN A 213 -10.12 3.48 24.21
C GLN A 213 -9.29 2.70 23.17
N SER A 214 -8.46 3.44 22.44
CA SER A 214 -7.41 2.93 21.56
C SER A 214 -6.12 2.70 22.37
N LEU A 215 -5.66 1.46 22.43
CA LEU A 215 -4.29 1.15 22.85
C LEU A 215 -3.33 1.53 21.74
N VAL A 216 -2.65 2.67 21.91
CA VAL A 216 -1.57 3.12 21.03
C VAL A 216 -0.29 2.38 21.43
N VAL A 217 0.22 1.53 20.55
CA VAL A 217 1.59 1.02 20.64
C VAL A 217 2.47 1.93 19.78
N THR A 218 3.23 2.80 20.43
CA THR A 218 4.19 3.69 19.80
C THR A 218 5.46 2.91 19.43
N ILE A 219 5.84 2.95 18.15
CA ILE A 219 7.11 2.44 17.64
C ILE A 219 8.08 3.63 17.62
N MET A 220 9.16 3.57 18.41
CA MET A 220 10.36 4.39 18.23
C MET A 220 11.31 3.72 17.24
#